data_AF-X1B5Q5-F1
#
_entry.id   AF-X1B5Q5-F1
#
_cell.length_a   1.000
_cell.length_b   1.000
_cell.length_c   1.000
_cell.angle_alpha   90.00
_cell.angle_beta   90.00
_cell.angle_gamma   90.00
#
_symmetry.space_group_name_H-M   'P 1'
#
loop_
_entity.id
_entity.type
_entity.pdbx_description
1 polymer ?
#
loop_
_entity_poly.entity_id
_entity_poly.type
_entity_poly.pdbx_seq_one_letter_code
_entity_poly.pdbx_strand_id
1 'polypeptide(L)'
;GVPEDYYEVPEGEPIIRKEGKDITILAVGAALYKGMEAAEELGKKYKVLAEVIDLRFINPLNYDLIIDSVKKTGNRIMIHNPHSLKTSLPG
;
A
#
# COMPACT_ATOMS: atom_id res chain seq x y z
N GLY A 1 -18.54 2.94 15.56
CA GLY A 1 -18.16 2.63 16.94
C GLY A 1 -16.80 1.99 16.92
N VAL A 2 -15.90 2.38 17.82
CA VAL A 2 -14.64 1.68 18.03
C VAL A 2 -14.97 0.37 18.77
N PRO A 3 -14.43 -0.79 18.37
CA PRO A 3 -14.65 -2.05 19.08
C PRO A 3 -14.20 -1.96 20.55
N GLU A 4 -14.91 -2.64 21.46
CA GLU A 4 -14.60 -2.66 22.90
C GLU A 4 -13.39 -3.55 23.25
N ASP A 5 -13.04 -4.50 22.38
CA ASP A 5 -11.86 -5.36 22.56
C ASP A 5 -10.60 -4.75 21.95
N TYR A 6 -9.52 -4.71 22.75
CA TYR A 6 -8.17 -4.44 22.26
C TYR A 6 -7.78 -5.55 21.28
N TYR A 7 -7.67 -5.22 20.00
CA TYR A 7 -6.99 -6.08 19.03
C TYR A 7 -5.58 -5.53 18.80
N GLU A 8 -4.57 -6.37 19.03
CA GLU A 8 -3.21 -6.05 18.62
C GLU A 8 -3.10 -6.30 17.11
N VAL A 9 -2.76 -5.25 16.37
CA VAL A 9 -2.26 -5.42 15.01
C VAL A 9 -0.79 -5.82 15.14
N PRO A 10 -0.35 -6.95 14.55
CA PRO A 10 1.05 -7.32 14.62
C PRO A 10 1.91 -6.20 14.04
N GLU A 11 2.95 -5.81 14.76
CA GLU A 11 3.84 -4.72 14.34
C GLU A 11 4.47 -5.03 12.98
N GLY A 12 4.55 -4.01 12.13
CA GLY A 12 5.19 -4.14 10.82
C GLY A 12 4.34 -4.80 9.74
N GLU A 13 3.14 -5.28 10.05
CA GLU A 13 2.29 -5.90 9.02
C GLU A 13 1.64 -4.83 8.12
N PRO A 14 1.74 -4.93 6.78
CA PRO A 14 0.92 -4.15 5.86
C PRO A 14 -0.50 -4.72 5.73
N ILE A 15 -1.40 -4.02 5.03
CA ILE A 15 -2.76 -4.50 4.76
C ILE A 15 -3.23 -4.13 3.35
N ILE A 16 -3.88 -5.06 2.66
CA ILE A 16 -4.56 -4.80 1.39
C ILE A 16 -5.86 -4.04 1.68
N ARG A 17 -5.96 -2.80 1.18
CA ARG A 17 -7.17 -1.97 1.28
C ARG A 17 -8.09 -2.13 0.08
N LYS A 18 -7.53 -2.53 -1.06
CA LYS A 18 -8.25 -2.79 -2.30
C LYS A 18 -7.52 -3.88 -3.08
N GLU A 19 -8.23 -4.94 -3.44
CA GLU A 19 -7.71 -6.00 -4.29
C GLU A 19 -7.57 -5.52 -5.74
N GLY A 20 -6.51 -5.98 -6.40
CA GLY A 20 -6.27 -5.74 -7.82
C GLY A 20 -5.32 -6.77 -8.41
N LYS A 21 -5.08 -6.68 -9.71
CA LYS A 21 -4.27 -7.68 -10.44
C LYS A 21 -3.32 -7.09 -11.47
N ASP A 22 -3.45 -5.80 -11.79
CA ASP A 22 -2.71 -5.20 -12.91
C ASP A 22 -1.55 -4.32 -12.42
N ILE A 23 -1.66 -3.73 -11.21
CA ILE A 23 -0.59 -2.92 -10.62
C ILE A 23 -0.71 -2.87 -9.09
N THR A 24 0.41 -2.88 -8.37
CA THR A 24 0.44 -2.69 -6.92
C THR A 24 0.77 -1.23 -6.57
N ILE A 25 -0.08 -0.59 -5.79
CA ILE A 25 0.12 0.75 -5.22
C ILE A 25 0.42 0.59 -3.73
N LEU A 26 1.63 0.95 -3.33
CA LEU A 26 2.05 1.00 -1.94
C LEU A 26 1.86 2.43 -1.43
N ALA A 27 1.22 2.60 -0.27
CA ALA A 27 1.00 3.90 0.33
C ALA A 27 1.17 3.87 1.85
N VAL A 28 1.50 5.02 2.43
CA VAL A 28 1.63 5.20 3.89
C VAL A 28 0.99 6.50 4.34
N GLY A 29 0.26 6.45 5.46
CA GLY A 29 -0.41 7.61 6.04
C GLY A 29 -1.37 8.30 5.06
N ALA A 30 -1.35 9.63 5.02
CA ALA A 30 -2.28 10.42 4.19
C ALA A 30 -2.15 10.16 2.68
N ALA A 31 -1.03 9.61 2.20
CA ALA A 31 -0.87 9.23 0.80
C ALA A 31 -1.83 8.10 0.38
N LEU A 32 -2.35 7.31 1.33
CA LEU A 32 -3.29 6.24 1.07
C LEU A 32 -4.56 6.73 0.37
N TYR A 33 -5.11 7.87 0.80
CA TYR A 33 -6.34 8.42 0.21
C TYR A 33 -6.15 8.74 -1.28
N LYS A 34 -5.02 9.37 -1.63
CA LYS A 34 -4.65 9.63 -3.02
C LYS A 34 -4.43 8.33 -3.82
N GLY A 35 -3.81 7.32 -3.20
CA GLY A 35 -3.64 6.02 -3.82
C GLY A 35 -4.96 5.31 -4.13
N MET A 36 -5.93 5.40 -3.22
CA MET A 36 -7.28 4.85 -3.42
C MET A 36 -8.05 5.59 -4.53
N GLU A 37 -7.99 6.92 -4.55
CA GLU A 37 -8.58 7.75 -5.62
C GLU A 37 -7.97 7.39 -6.99
N ALA A 38 -6.64 7.29 -7.07
CA ALA A 38 -5.96 6.87 -8.29
C ALA A 38 -6.37 5.46 -8.73
N ALA A 39 -6.50 4.50 -7.81
CA ALA A 39 -6.96 3.15 -8.11
C ALA A 39 -8.39 3.12 -8.68
N GLU A 40 -9.29 3.96 -8.16
CA GLU A 40 -10.63 4.11 -8.73
C GLU A 40 -10.60 4.71 -10.14
N GLU A 41 -9.82 5.76 -10.34
CA GLU A 41 -9.70 6.43 -11.63
C GLU A 41 -9.10 5.49 -12.69
N LEU A 42 -8.08 4.71 -12.32
CA LEU A 42 -7.49 3.67 -13.16
C LEU A 42 -8.52 2.63 -13.62
N GLY A 43 -9.35 2.15 -12.68
CA GLY A 43 -10.42 1.21 -12.98
C GLY A 43 -11.47 1.80 -13.93
N LYS A 44 -11.93 3.03 -13.65
CA LYS A 44 -12.99 3.70 -14.42
C LYS A 44 -12.55 4.07 -15.83
N LYS A 45 -11.35 4.65 -15.98
CA LYS A 45 -10.88 5.23 -17.26
C LYS A 45 -10.13 4.23 -18.14
N TYR A 46 -9.36 3.33 -17.52
CA TYR A 46 -8.41 2.47 -18.24
C TYR A 46 -8.66 0.98 -18.04
N LYS A 47 -9.67 0.59 -17.24
CA LYS A 47 -9.95 -0.81 -16.87
C LYS A 47 -8.76 -1.50 -16.19
N VAL A 48 -7.93 -0.73 -15.49
CA VAL A 48 -6.77 -1.21 -14.74
C VAL A 48 -7.20 -1.43 -13.28
N LEU A 49 -7.07 -2.65 -12.79
CA LEU A 49 -7.38 -3.04 -11.41
C LEU A 49 -6.13 -2.93 -10.55
N ALA A 50 -5.99 -1.77 -9.89
CA ALA A 50 -4.90 -1.53 -8.95
C ALA A 50 -5.17 -2.17 -7.59
N GLU A 51 -4.20 -2.93 -7.11
CA GLU A 51 -4.11 -3.39 -5.73
C GLU A 51 -3.53 -2.27 -4.87
N VAL A 52 -4.20 -1.88 -3.80
CA VAL A 52 -3.72 -0.83 -2.90
C VAL A 52 -3.35 -1.43 -1.56
N ILE A 53 -2.09 -1.30 -1.19
CA ILE A 53 -1.55 -1.76 0.09
C ILE A 53 -1.21 -0.54 0.95
N ASP A 54 -1.78 -0.51 2.13
CA ASP A 54 -1.39 0.40 3.20
C ASP A 54 -0.27 -0.24 4.00
N LEU A 55 0.92 0.37 3.96
CA LEU A 55 2.10 -0.17 4.61
C LEU A 55 1.99 -0.15 6.14
N ARG A 56 1.27 0.83 6.71
CA ARG A 56 1.12 1.12 8.15
C ARG A 56 2.42 1.41 8.92
N PHE A 57 3.54 0.80 8.54
CA PHE A 57 4.86 0.90 9.15
C PHE A 57 5.94 1.11 8.08
N ILE A 58 7.05 1.74 8.48
CA ILE A 58 8.24 1.88 7.64
C ILE A 58 9.36 0.97 8.15
N ASN A 59 9.50 0.85 9.46
CA ASN A 59 10.46 -0.02 10.11
C ASN A 59 9.97 -0.31 11.56
N PRO A 60 9.77 -1.57 11.96
CA PRO A 60 9.86 -2.79 11.13
C PRO A 60 8.77 -2.83 10.05
N LEU A 61 9.04 -3.48 8.93
CA LEU A 61 8.05 -3.72 7.86
C LEU A 61 8.17 -5.17 7.38
N ASN A 62 7.07 -5.92 7.46
CA ASN A 62 6.96 -7.23 6.84
C ASN A 62 6.71 -7.06 5.33
N TYR A 63 7.58 -7.67 4.52
CA TYR A 63 7.53 -7.55 3.07
C TYR A 63 6.76 -8.68 2.39
N ASP A 64 6.34 -9.74 3.09
CA ASP A 64 5.75 -10.93 2.47
C ASP A 64 4.53 -10.60 1.61
N LEU A 65 3.56 -9.88 2.18
CA LEU A 65 2.36 -9.43 1.47
C LEU A 65 2.68 -8.51 0.28
N ILE A 66 3.68 -7.63 0.44
CA ILE A 66 4.13 -6.73 -0.63
C ILE A 66 4.72 -7.55 -1.78
N ILE A 67 5.59 -8.51 -1.46
CA ILE A 67 6.24 -9.39 -2.44
C ILE A 67 5.19 -10.19 -3.20
N ASP A 68 4.22 -10.78 -2.51
CA ASP A 68 3.16 -11.57 -3.12
C ASP A 68 2.27 -10.72 -4.02
N SER A 69 1.93 -9.50 -3.60
CA SER A 69 1.21 -8.54 -4.43
C SER A 69 1.98 -8.17 -5.69
N VAL A 70 3.28 -7.87 -5.58
CA VAL A 70 4.11 -7.49 -6.72
C VAL A 70 4.30 -8.66 -7.68
N LYS A 71 4.42 -9.89 -7.18
CA LYS A 71 4.43 -11.10 -8.03
C LYS A 71 3.09 -11.28 -8.75
N LYS A 72 1.97 -11.02 -8.06
CA LYS A 72 0.61 -11.12 -8.61
C LYS A 72 0.39 -10.11 -9.74
N THR A 73 0.80 -8.86 -9.55
CA THR A 73 0.53 -7.76 -10.49
C THR A 73 1.61 -7.55 -11.54
N GLY A 74 2.83 -8.00 -11.27
CA GLY A 74 4.00 -7.81 -12.13
C GLY A 74 4.57 -6.39 -12.13
N ASN A 75 3.97 -5.42 -11.43
CA ASN A 75 4.42 -4.02 -11.41
C ASN A 75 4.04 -3.28 -10.12
N ARG A 76 4.81 -2.25 -9.73
CA ARG A 76 4.59 -1.50 -8.48
C ARG A 76 4.89 0.00 -8.57
N ILE A 77 4.11 0.78 -7.81
CA ILE A 77 4.33 2.22 -7.57
C ILE A 77 4.21 2.49 -6.07
N MET A 78 5.09 3.33 -5.52
CA MET A 78 5.04 3.80 -4.13
C MET A 78 4.63 5.27 -4.10
N ILE A 79 3.63 5.60 -3.28
CA ILE A 79 3.16 6.96 -3.05
C ILE A 79 3.49 7.34 -1.61
N HIS A 80 4.23 8.44 -1.44
CA HIS A 80 4.55 8.99 -0.13
C HIS A 80 4.42 10.51 -0.12
N ASN A 81 4.28 11.09 1.07
CA ASN A 81 4.34 12.54 1.23
C ASN A 81 5.80 13.04 1.27
N PRO A 82 6.14 14.17 0.64
CA PRO A 82 7.52 14.60 0.38
C PRO A 82 8.37 14.90 1.63
N HIS A 83 7.79 14.93 2.84
CA HIS A 83 8.50 15.28 4.07
C HIS A 83 9.13 14.11 4.83
N SER A 84 8.91 12.85 4.41
CA SER A 84 9.24 11.68 5.25
C SER A 84 10.19 10.65 4.65
N LEU A 85 10.80 10.89 3.49
CA LEU A 85 11.81 9.96 2.96
C LEU A 85 13.17 10.63 2.78
N LYS A 86 14.08 10.38 3.73
CA LYS A 86 15.51 10.36 3.46
C LYS A 86 15.82 8.99 2.86
N THR A 87 15.71 8.85 1.55
CA THR A 87 16.17 7.64 0.87
C THR A 87 17.69 7.62 0.85
N SER A 88 18.33 7.01 1.85
CA SER A 88 19.64 6.40 1.62
C SER A 88 19.38 5.07 0.95
N LEU A 89 19.28 5.05 -0.37
CA LEU A 89 19.44 3.80 -1.11
C LEU A 89 20.91 3.40 -0.94
N PRO A 90 21.24 2.25 -0.35
CA PRO A 90 22.58 1.69 -0.52
C PRO A 90 22.76 1.39 -2.02
N GLY A 91 23.80 1.98 -2.60
CA GLY A 91 24.29 1.62 -3.93
C GLY A 91 24.96 0.26 -3.95
#